data_AF-A0A2N9JFF3-F1
#
_entry.id   AF-A0A2N9JFF3-F1
#
_cell.length_a   1.000
_cell.length_b   1.000
_cell.length_c   1.000
_cell.angle_alpha   90.00
_cell.angle_beta   90.00
_cell.angle_gamma   90.00
#
_symmetry.space_group_name_H-M   'P 1'
#
loop_
_entity.id
_entity.type
_entity.pdbx_description
1 polymer ?
#
loop_
_entity_poly.entity_id
_entity_poly.type
_entity_poly.pdbx_seq_one_letter_code
_entity_poly.pdbx_strand_id
1 'polypeptide(L)'
;MRYYHGGMSQVKLSVSLSPSEVETLDKYARAAGLKSRSAAIQQAIKLLGDPELEDAYAAAWQEWEDSGESEAWAGTVADGLG
;
A
#
# COMPACT_ATOMS: atom_id res chain seq x y z
N MET A 1 -28.98 -19.73 22.19
CA MET A 1 -27.53 -19.81 22.43
C MET A 1 -26.86 -18.71 21.60
N ARG A 2 -26.60 -17.55 22.21
CA ARG A 2 -25.99 -16.39 21.52
C ARG A 2 -24.53 -16.33 21.93
N TYR A 3 -23.61 -16.44 20.97
CA TYR A 3 -22.19 -16.27 21.23
C TYR A 3 -21.88 -14.78 21.37
N TYR A 4 -21.35 -14.39 22.52
CA TYR A 4 -20.74 -13.09 22.74
C TYR A 4 -19.54 -12.93 21.78
N HIS A 5 -19.64 -12.07 20.78
CA HIS A 5 -18.47 -11.50 20.10
C HIS A 5 -18.22 -10.11 20.68
N GLY A 6 -17.82 -10.09 21.95
CA GLY A 6 -17.34 -8.90 22.63
C GLY A 6 -15.92 -9.15 23.09
N GLY A 7 -14.93 -8.82 22.25
CA GLY A 7 -13.52 -8.82 22.62
C GLY A 7 -12.64 -9.73 21.77
N MET A 8 -12.11 -9.17 20.66
CA MET A 8 -10.71 -9.28 20.19
C MET A 8 -10.62 -8.59 18.82
N SER A 9 -10.45 -7.27 18.79
CA SER A 9 -10.17 -6.52 17.54
C SER A 9 -8.69 -6.54 17.13
N GLN A 10 -7.85 -7.35 17.79
CA GLN A 10 -6.43 -7.48 17.49
C GLN A 10 -5.94 -8.91 17.77
N VAL A 11 -5.22 -9.51 16.81
CA VAL A 11 -4.60 -10.84 16.92
C VAL A 11 -3.11 -10.68 17.23
N LYS A 12 -2.59 -11.45 18.19
CA LYS A 12 -1.15 -11.56 18.46
C LYS A 12 -0.60 -12.80 17.74
N LEU A 13 0.43 -12.59 16.93
CA LEU A 13 1.10 -13.66 16.18
C LEU A 13 2.49 -13.87 16.77
N SER A 14 2.92 -15.13 16.87
CA SER A 14 4.32 -15.50 17.11
C SER A 14 4.91 -15.90 15.77
N VAL A 15 6.00 -15.26 15.37
CA VAL A 15 6.68 -15.51 14.10
C VAL A 15 8.16 -15.74 14.36
N SER A 16 8.76 -16.68 13.64
CA SER A 16 10.20 -16.91 13.66
C SER A 16 10.83 -16.16 12.51
N LEU A 17 11.75 -15.25 12.82
CA LEU A 17 12.52 -14.46 11.86
C LEU A 17 14.01 -14.61 12.19
N SER A 18 14.85 -14.62 11.17
CA SER A 18 16.29 -14.52 11.32
C SER A 18 16.69 -13.17 11.92
N PRO A 19 17.88 -13.07 12.56
CA PRO A 19 18.38 -11.79 13.07
C PRO A 19 18.43 -10.68 12.02
N SER A 20 18.79 -11.02 10.77
CA SER A 20 18.87 -10.07 9.65
C SER A 20 17.51 -9.54 9.21
N GLU A 21 16.46 -10.37 9.24
CA GLU A 21 15.09 -9.93 8.93
C GLU A 21 14.58 -8.98 10.02
N VAL A 22 14.88 -9.27 11.28
CA VAL A 22 14.55 -8.38 12.40
C VAL A 22 15.28 -7.04 12.29
N GLU A 23 16.57 -7.04 11.93
CA GLU A 23 17.32 -5.81 11.71
C GLU A 23 16.75 -4.96 10.57
N THR A 24 16.34 -5.61 9.48
CA THR A 24 15.68 -4.95 8.34
C THR A 24 14.36 -4.30 8.76
N LEU A 25 13.54 -5.01 9.54
CA LEU A 25 12.29 -4.49 10.08
C LEU A 25 12.51 -3.29 11.01
N ASP A 26 13.53 -3.34 11.86
CA ASP A 26 13.88 -2.25 12.77
C ASP A 26 14.40 -1.01 12.02
N LYS A 27 15.20 -1.20 10.96
CA LYS A 27 15.64 -0.11 10.08
C LYS A 27 14.46 0.57 9.41
N TYR A 28 13.54 -0.22 8.85
CA TYR A 28 12.32 0.29 8.23
C TYR A 28 11.45 1.05 9.24
N ALA A 29 11.21 0.47 10.43
CA ALA A 29 10.42 1.12 11.47
C ALA A 29 11.00 2.49 11.86
N ARG A 30 12.33 2.59 12.02
CA ARG A 30 13.01 3.87 12.30
C ARG A 30 12.85 4.87 11.16
N ALA A 31 13.09 4.45 9.92
CA ALA A 31 12.99 5.33 8.75
C ALA A 31 11.57 5.87 8.54
N ALA A 32 10.55 5.04 8.79
CA ALA A 32 9.15 5.40 8.67
C ALA A 32 8.53 6.05 9.93
N GLY A 33 9.32 6.27 10.99
CA GLY A 33 8.85 6.89 12.25
C GLY A 33 7.86 6.02 13.06
N LEU A 34 7.89 4.69 12.86
CA LEU A 34 6.97 3.74 13.49
C LEU A 34 7.46 3.33 14.89
N LYS A 35 6.52 3.25 15.83
CA LYS A 35 6.81 3.02 17.25
C LYS A 35 7.01 1.54 17.65
N SER A 36 6.75 0.59 16.74
CA SER A 36 6.88 -0.84 17.04
C SER A 36 7.07 -1.70 15.80
N ARG A 37 7.63 -2.90 16.00
CA ARG A 37 7.74 -3.94 14.96
C ARG A 37 6.37 -4.37 14.43
N SER A 38 5.35 -4.43 15.28
CA SER A 38 3.98 -4.72 14.84
C SER A 38 3.41 -3.63 13.94
N ALA A 39 3.70 -2.35 14.22
CA ALA A 39 3.32 -1.25 13.34
C ALA A 39 4.05 -1.33 11.98
N ALA A 40 5.32 -1.71 11.99
CA ALA A 40 6.08 -1.96 10.77
C ALA A 40 5.51 -3.10 9.93
N ILE A 41 5.15 -4.24 10.55
CA ILE A 41 4.51 -5.36 9.86
C ILE A 41 3.13 -4.97 9.31
N GLN A 42 2.31 -4.25 10.10
CA GLN A 42 1.00 -3.78 9.62
C GLN A 42 1.14 -2.84 8.43
N GLN A 43 2.14 -1.94 8.44
CA GLN A 43 2.41 -1.06 7.32
C GLN A 43 2.90 -1.85 6.10
N ALA A 44 3.81 -2.82 6.29
CA ALA A 44 4.25 -3.70 5.22
C ALA A 44 3.08 -4.48 4.60
N ILE A 45 2.15 -5.01 5.41
CA ILE A 45 0.95 -5.70 4.90
C ILE A 45 0.07 -4.76 4.06
N LYS A 46 -0.08 -3.49 4.44
CA LYS A 46 -0.81 -2.51 3.59
C LYS A 46 -0.09 -2.26 2.27
N LEU A 47 1.25 -2.26 2.29
CA LEU A 47 2.07 -2.12 1.09
C LEU A 47 2.10 -3.38 0.22
N LEU A 48 1.71 -4.55 0.75
CA LEU A 48 1.48 -5.72 -0.09
C LEU A 48 0.35 -5.48 -1.10
N GLY A 49 -0.51 -4.47 -0.86
CA GLY A 49 -1.44 -3.91 -1.84
C GLY A 49 -2.32 -4.94 -2.54
N ASP A 50 -3.02 -4.50 -3.58
CA ASP A 50 -3.39 -5.43 -4.64
C ASP A 50 -2.16 -5.46 -5.56
N PRO A 51 -1.38 -6.56 -5.60
CA PRO A 51 -0.14 -6.62 -6.37
C PRO A 51 -0.39 -6.37 -7.87
N GLU A 52 -1.63 -6.56 -8.33
CA GLU A 52 -2.04 -6.27 -9.70
C GLU A 52 -2.35 -4.78 -9.92
N LEU A 53 -2.39 -3.94 -8.88
CA LEU A 53 -2.75 -2.53 -9.00
C LEU A 53 -1.68 -1.71 -9.71
N GLU A 54 -0.39 -1.97 -9.45
CA GLU A 54 0.70 -1.31 -10.18
C GLU A 54 0.64 -1.66 -11.67
N ASP A 55 0.46 -2.95 -11.98
CA ASP A 55 0.31 -3.44 -13.35
C ASP A 55 -0.97 -2.92 -14.01
N ALA A 56 -2.08 -2.81 -13.27
CA ALA A 56 -3.34 -2.26 -13.76
C ALA A 56 -3.24 -0.76 -14.05
N TYR A 57 -2.54 0.02 -13.22
CA TYR A 57 -2.25 1.43 -13.52
C TYR A 57 -1.35 1.55 -14.75
N ALA A 58 -0.32 0.71 -14.88
CA ALA A 58 0.54 0.72 -16.06
C ALA A 58 -0.23 0.39 -17.34
N ALA A 59 -1.10 -0.63 -17.29
CA ALA A 59 -1.95 -1.02 -18.41
C ALA A 59 -2.97 0.07 -18.76
N ALA A 60 -3.64 0.67 -17.77
CA ALA A 60 -4.59 1.75 -17.99
C ALA A 60 -3.92 3.00 -18.58
N TRP A 61 -2.70 3.31 -18.15
CA TRP A 61 -1.94 4.42 -18.71
C TRP A 61 -1.57 4.16 -20.18
N GLN A 62 -1.11 2.95 -20.49
CA GLN A 62 -0.78 2.56 -21.86
C GLN A 62 -2.02 2.57 -22.77
N GLU A 63 -3.16 2.06 -22.30
CA GLU A 63 -4.43 2.08 -23.03
C GLU A 63 -4.90 3.51 -23.33
N TRP A 64 -4.75 4.42 -22.36
CA TRP A 64 -5.07 5.84 -22.51
C TRP A 64 -4.17 6.53 -23.55
N GLU A 65 -2.86 6.30 -23.54
CA GLU A 65 -1.94 6.83 -24.55
C GLU A 65 -2.26 6.26 -25.96
N ASP A 66 -2.49 4.95 -26.05
CA ASP A 66 -2.74 4.27 -27.32
C ASP A 66 -4.10 4.62 -27.94
N SER A 67 -5.09 5.00 -27.12
CA SER A 67 -6.42 5.41 -27.57
C SER A 67 -6.46 6.79 -28.24
N GLY A 68 -5.40 7.59 -28.10
CA GLY A 68 -5.37 8.99 -28.54
C GLY A 68 -6.19 9.94 -27.64
N GLU A 69 -6.76 9.45 -26.55
CA GLU A 69 -7.45 10.29 -25.56
C GLU A 69 -6.48 11.30 -24.92
N SER A 70 -5.20 10.93 -24.78
CA SER A 70 -4.12 11.83 -24.32
C SER A 70 -4.07 13.15 -25.09
N GLU A 71 -4.07 13.08 -26.42
CA GLU A 71 -4.05 14.28 -27.27
C GLU A 71 -5.39 15.03 -27.24
N ALA A 72 -6.51 14.31 -27.15
CA ALA A 72 -7.84 14.91 -27.07
C ALA A 72 -8.04 15.75 -25.80
N TRP A 73 -7.48 15.30 -24.67
CA TRP A 73 -7.57 15.98 -23.38
C TRP A 73 -6.43 17.00 -23.14
N ALA A 74 -5.34 16.97 -23.91
CA ALA A 74 -4.20 17.87 -23.71
C ALA A 74 -4.56 19.36 -23.75
N GLY A 75 -5.55 19.74 -24.57
CA GLY A 75 -5.99 21.13 -24.74
C GLY A 75 -6.65 21.74 -23.51
N THR A 76 -7.21 20.93 -22.61
CA THR A 76 -7.93 21.42 -21.41
C THR A 76 -7.03 21.63 -20.20
N VAL A 77 -5.73 21.32 -20.30
CA VAL A 77 -4.80 21.37 -19.15
C VAL A 77 -4.66 22.77 -18.53
N ALA A 78 -4.88 23.82 -19.33
CA ALA A 78 -4.76 25.21 -18.91
C ALA A 78 -6.12 25.90 -18.65
N ASP A 79 -7.23 25.15 -18.76
CA ASP A 79 -8.56 25.72 -18.58
C ASP A 79 -8.74 26.25 -17.15
N GLY A 80 -9.20 27.50 -17.03
CA GLY A 80 -9.46 28.12 -15.73
C GLY A 80 -8.24 28.68 -14.99
N LEU A 81 -7.05 28.68 -15.60
CA LEU A 81 -5.83 29.29 -15.04
C LEU A 81 -5.64 30.78 -15.41
N GLY A 82 -6.70 31.44 -15.92
CA GLY A 82 -6.75 32.87 -16.21
C GLY A 82 -7.10 33.74 -15.01
#